data_AF-A0A7S3BU40-F1
#
_entry.id   AF-A0A7S3BU40-F1
#
_cell.length_a   1.000
_cell.length_b   1.000
_cell.length_c   1.000
_cell.angle_alpha   90.00
_cell.angle_beta   90.00
_cell.angle_gamma   90.00
#
_symmetry.space_group_name_H-M   'P 1'
#
loop_
_entity.id
_entity.type
_entity.pdbx_description
1 polymer ?
#
loop_
_entity_poly.entity_id
_entity_poly.type
_entity_poly.pdbx_seq_one_letter_code
_entity_poly.pdbx_strand_id
1 'polypeptide(L)'
;GEETLRALSGPMAEGGAAGGLQIPRYDKAARCGRGDRAPESAWSRVEQKPDIVLLEGWMAGFMPVAAGNPLLDAYPGLPEINQKLAQYEAWHSLVDAWVVLAIDDPRWVFDWRLQAEQAMRAAGR
;
A
#
# COMPACT_ATOMS: atom_id res chain seq x y z
N GLY A 1 4.60 1.07 -9.49
CA GLY A 1 3.67 0.52 -8.49
C GLY A 1 2.83 -0.53 -9.16
N GLU A 2 1.83 -0.11 -9.92
CA GLU A 2 1.00 -1.00 -10.75
C GLU A 2 1.82 -1.93 -11.66
N GLU A 3 2.78 -1.38 -12.43
CA GLU A 3 3.66 -2.17 -13.30
C GLU A 3 4.44 -3.25 -12.54
N THR A 4 4.90 -2.96 -11.32
CA THR A 4 5.58 -3.91 -10.45
C THR A 4 4.65 -5.05 -10.05
N LEU A 5 3.41 -4.73 -9.68
CA LEU A 5 2.41 -5.73 -9.30
C LEU A 5 2.01 -6.59 -10.50
N ARG A 6 1.81 -6.00 -11.68
CA ARG A 6 1.57 -6.74 -12.94
C ARG A 6 2.72 -7.66 -13.30
N ALA A 7 3.97 -7.22 -13.10
CA ALA A 7 5.14 -8.05 -13.36
C ALA A 7 5.24 -9.24 -12.37
N LEU A 8 4.78 -9.07 -11.13
CA LEU A 8 4.72 -10.14 -10.14
C LEU A 8 3.58 -11.16 -10.41
N SER A 9 2.42 -10.70 -10.91
CA SER A 9 1.27 -11.57 -11.18
C SER A 9 1.28 -12.22 -12.57
N GLY A 10 1.94 -11.61 -13.54
CA GLY A 10 2.05 -12.12 -14.91
C GLY A 10 2.99 -13.31 -15.09
N PRO A 11 3.05 -13.92 -16.30
CA PRO A 11 4.14 -14.82 -16.65
C PRO A 11 5.46 -14.04 -16.71
N MET A 12 6.48 -14.47 -15.97
CA MET A 12 7.83 -13.95 -16.17
C MET A 12 8.32 -14.42 -17.54
N ALA A 13 8.90 -13.52 -18.34
CA ALA A 13 9.44 -13.90 -19.65
C ALA A 13 10.41 -15.09 -19.50
N GLU A 14 10.19 -16.16 -20.29
CA GLU A 14 11.16 -17.24 -20.41
C GLU A 14 12.44 -16.68 -21.03
N GLY A 15 13.55 -16.82 -20.31
CA GLY A 15 14.72 -15.96 -20.51
C GLY A 15 14.58 -14.71 -19.67
N GLY A 16 14.72 -14.88 -18.36
CA GLY A 16 14.68 -13.79 -17.40
C GLY A 16 15.50 -12.63 -17.93
N ALA A 17 14.88 -11.44 -18.05
CA ALA A 17 15.62 -10.21 -18.19
C ALA A 17 16.78 -10.29 -17.18
N ALA A 18 18.01 -10.09 -17.64
CA ALA A 18 19.24 -10.49 -16.97
C ALA A 18 19.53 -9.78 -15.62
N GLY A 19 18.50 -9.36 -14.89
CA GLY A 19 18.58 -8.68 -13.60
C GLY A 19 17.34 -8.79 -12.72
N GLY A 20 16.47 -9.79 -12.83
CA GLY A 20 15.34 -9.99 -11.88
C GLY A 20 14.36 -8.80 -11.78
N LEU A 21 13.29 -8.92 -11.00
CA LEU A 21 12.37 -7.81 -10.74
C LEU A 21 12.77 -7.06 -9.46
N GLN A 22 12.89 -5.75 -9.52
CA GLN A 22 13.16 -4.92 -8.35
C GLN A 22 11.87 -4.31 -7.78
N ILE A 23 11.70 -4.44 -6.45
CA ILE A 23 10.55 -3.92 -5.72
C ILE A 23 10.97 -2.67 -4.95
N PRO A 24 10.33 -1.51 -5.21
CA PRO A 24 10.69 -0.26 -4.58
C PRO A 24 10.49 -0.28 -3.07
N ARG A 25 11.43 0.34 -2.36
CA ARG A 25 11.35 0.53 -0.91
C ARG A 25 11.12 2.00 -0.59
N TYR A 26 10.27 2.27 0.41
CA TYR A 26 10.03 3.62 0.92
C TYR A 26 10.76 3.79 2.25
N ASP A 27 11.52 4.88 2.40
CA ASP A 27 12.16 5.28 3.65
C ASP A 27 11.31 6.35 4.33
N LYS A 28 10.69 6.01 5.46
CA LYS A 28 9.84 6.93 6.23
C LYS A 28 10.65 8.00 6.97
N ALA A 29 11.92 7.74 7.29
CA ALA A 29 12.77 8.66 8.06
C ALA A 29 13.41 9.74 7.18
N ALA A 30 13.51 9.49 5.87
CA ALA A 30 14.08 10.42 4.90
C ALA A 30 13.43 11.81 4.99
N ARG A 31 14.20 12.84 4.62
CA ARG A 31 13.75 14.24 4.57
C ARG A 31 13.09 14.71 5.87
N CYS A 32 13.72 14.43 7.01
CA CYS A 32 13.24 14.79 8.35
C CYS A 32 11.84 14.22 8.65
N GLY A 33 11.61 12.94 8.34
CA GLY A 33 10.35 12.25 8.61
C GLY A 33 9.22 12.52 7.60
N ARG A 34 9.47 13.31 6.55
CA ARG A 34 8.51 13.47 5.43
C ARG A 34 8.48 12.25 4.51
N GLY A 35 9.53 11.45 4.56
CA GLY A 35 9.72 10.24 3.78
C GLY A 35 10.14 10.51 2.33
N ASP A 36 10.73 9.50 1.71
CA ASP A 36 11.08 9.47 0.29
C ASP A 36 11.24 8.02 -0.19
N ARG A 37 11.30 7.83 -1.51
CA ARG A 37 11.69 6.53 -2.07
C ARG A 37 13.18 6.28 -1.74
N ALA A 38 13.48 5.09 -1.22
CA ALA A 38 14.84 4.65 -0.97
C ALA A 38 15.61 4.47 -2.30
N PRO A 39 16.94 4.56 -2.32
CA PRO A 39 17.73 4.31 -3.52
C PRO A 39 17.54 2.85 -4.01
N GLU A 40 17.68 2.62 -5.32
CA GLU A 40 17.49 1.30 -5.94
C GLU A 40 18.41 0.21 -5.36
N SER A 41 19.57 0.58 -4.83
CA SER A 41 20.47 -0.33 -4.11
C SER A 41 19.86 -0.92 -2.84
N ALA A 42 18.82 -0.29 -2.28
CA ALA A 42 18.06 -0.77 -1.13
C ALA A 42 16.73 -1.46 -1.52
N TRP A 43 16.43 -1.58 -2.81
CA TRP A 43 15.23 -2.25 -3.30
C TRP A 43 15.40 -3.76 -3.21
N SER A 44 14.32 -4.46 -2.90
CA SER A 44 14.33 -5.92 -2.85
C SER A 44 14.32 -6.49 -4.27
N ARG A 45 15.00 -7.61 -4.48
CA ARG A 45 15.11 -8.28 -5.78
C ARG A 45 14.38 -9.61 -5.74
N VAL A 46 13.52 -9.84 -6.72
CA VAL A 46 12.79 -11.08 -6.94
C VAL A 46 13.36 -11.73 -8.20
N GLU A 47 14.09 -12.82 -8.02
CA GLU A 47 14.80 -13.51 -9.11
C GLU A 47 13.93 -14.54 -9.83
N GLN A 48 12.93 -15.08 -9.13
CA GLN A 48 12.04 -16.12 -9.62
C GLN A 48 10.59 -15.72 -9.37
N LYS A 49 9.66 -16.27 -10.17
CA LYS A 49 8.25 -15.97 -10.03
C LYS A 49 7.76 -16.46 -8.67
N PRO A 50 7.14 -15.60 -7.84
CA PRO A 50 6.57 -16.05 -6.57
C PRO A 50 5.29 -16.87 -6.81
N ASP A 51 5.07 -17.88 -5.97
CA ASP A 51 3.80 -18.62 -5.94
C ASP A 51 2.67 -17.76 -5.36
N ILE A 52 2.99 -16.91 -4.38
CA ILE A 52 2.04 -16.04 -3.67
C ILE A 52 2.65 -14.64 -3.53
N VAL A 53 1.83 -13.63 -3.83
CA VAL A 53 2.15 -12.22 -3.57
C VAL A 53 1.22 -11.70 -2.48
N LEU A 54 1.80 -11.20 -1.39
CA LEU A 54 1.03 -10.51 -0.35
C LEU A 54 1.09 -9.00 -0.63
N LEU A 55 -0.04 -8.45 -1.07
CA LEU A 55 -0.24 -7.02 -1.19
C LEU A 55 -1.05 -6.53 0.02
N GLU A 56 -0.45 -5.68 0.84
CA GLU A 56 -1.09 -5.16 2.06
C GLU A 56 -1.10 -3.63 2.11
N GLY A 57 -2.09 -3.08 2.81
CA GLY A 57 -2.25 -1.66 3.04
C GLY A 57 -3.57 -1.37 3.76
N TRP A 58 -3.56 -0.36 4.65
CA TRP A 58 -4.72 -0.04 5.50
C TRP A 58 -5.99 0.35 4.73
N MET A 59 -5.85 0.80 3.49
CA MET A 59 -6.94 1.20 2.59
C MET A 59 -7.15 0.24 1.41
N ALA A 60 -6.44 -0.90 1.38
CA ALA A 60 -6.56 -1.85 0.27
C ALA A 60 -7.99 -2.39 0.18
N GLY A 61 -8.58 -2.38 -1.01
CA GLY A 61 -9.96 -2.78 -1.24
C GLY A 61 -11.00 -1.68 -1.01
N PHE A 62 -10.60 -0.47 -0.61
CA PHE A 62 -11.53 0.66 -0.50
C PHE A 62 -11.97 1.12 -1.90
N MET A 63 -13.27 1.35 -2.06
CA MET A 63 -13.86 1.80 -3.32
C MET A 63 -14.33 3.26 -3.21
N PRO A 64 -14.25 4.04 -4.31
CA PRO A 64 -14.80 5.38 -4.31
C PRO A 64 -16.32 5.36 -4.09
N VAL A 65 -16.83 6.35 -3.36
CA VAL A 65 -18.27 6.55 -3.21
C VAL A 65 -18.86 7.27 -4.44
N ALA A 66 -20.14 7.03 -4.70
CA ALA A 66 -20.85 7.64 -5.82
C ALA A 66 -20.88 9.18 -5.73
N ALA A 67 -20.99 9.84 -6.89
CA ALA A 67 -21.21 11.27 -6.96
C ALA A 67 -22.51 11.66 -6.23
N GLY A 68 -22.49 12.79 -5.52
CA GLY A 68 -23.62 13.24 -4.70
C GLY A 68 -23.76 12.50 -3.36
N ASN A 69 -22.80 11.63 -2.98
CA ASN A 69 -22.75 11.11 -1.63
C ASN A 69 -22.55 12.28 -0.63
N PRO A 70 -23.42 12.44 0.39
CA PRO A 70 -23.35 13.58 1.31
C PRO A 70 -22.01 13.74 2.05
N LEU A 71 -21.23 12.67 2.19
CA LEU A 71 -19.90 12.74 2.80
C LEU A 71 -18.93 13.61 1.97
N LEU A 72 -19.07 13.60 0.65
CA LEU A 72 -18.22 14.40 -0.24
C LEU A 72 -18.43 15.90 -0.03
N ASP A 73 -19.65 16.31 0.29
CA ASP A 73 -20.00 17.70 0.58
C ASP A 73 -19.69 18.09 2.03
N ALA A 74 -19.81 17.14 2.96
CA ALA A 74 -19.61 17.37 4.38
C ALA A 74 -18.15 17.60 4.80
N TYR A 75 -17.18 17.04 4.05
CA TYR A 75 -15.76 17.08 4.42
C TYR A 75 -14.89 17.70 3.32
N PRO A 76 -14.33 18.91 3.55
CA PRO A 76 -13.41 19.54 2.62
C PRO A 76 -12.21 18.62 2.30
N GLY A 77 -11.93 18.44 1.01
CA GLY A 77 -10.84 17.59 0.51
C GLY A 77 -11.21 16.13 0.24
N LEU A 78 -12.31 15.63 0.80
CA LEU A 78 -12.76 14.26 0.52
C LEU A 78 -13.10 14.01 -0.96
N PRO A 79 -13.66 14.97 -1.72
CA PRO A 79 -13.86 14.80 -3.17
C PRO A 79 -12.57 14.48 -3.93
N GLU A 80 -11.46 15.14 -3.60
CA GLU A 80 -10.16 14.90 -4.25
C GLU A 80 -9.63 13.51 -3.89
N ILE A 81 -9.73 13.12 -2.62
CA ILE A 81 -9.32 11.79 -2.15
C ILE A 81 -10.16 10.69 -2.82
N ASN A 82 -11.47 10.90 -2.94
CA ASN A 82 -12.38 9.96 -3.61
C ASN A 82 -12.01 9.77 -5.10
N GLN A 83 -11.62 10.86 -5.78
CA GLN A 83 -11.13 10.79 -7.16
C GLN A 83 -9.80 10.02 -7.27
N LYS A 84 -8.86 10.23 -6.35
CA LYS A 84 -7.59 9.49 -6.33
C LYS A 84 -7.82 8.01 -6.01
N LEU A 85 -8.77 7.69 -5.14
CA LEU A 85 -9.10 6.33 -4.75
C LEU A 85 -9.55 5.48 -5.95
N ALA A 86 -10.28 6.08 -6.90
CA ALA A 86 -10.71 5.39 -8.12
C ALA A 86 -9.54 4.82 -8.95
N GLN A 87 -8.33 5.37 -8.83
CA GLN A 87 -7.15 4.89 -9.56
C GLN A 87 -6.63 3.53 -9.02
N TYR A 88 -7.01 3.15 -7.80
CA TYR A 88 -6.60 1.87 -7.18
C TYR A 88 -7.35 0.67 -7.75
N GLU A 89 -8.41 0.87 -8.54
CA GLU A 89 -9.10 -0.22 -9.24
C GLU A 89 -8.15 -1.04 -10.13
N ALA A 90 -7.15 -0.39 -10.72
CA ALA A 90 -6.12 -1.06 -11.51
C ALA A 90 -5.28 -2.06 -10.69
N TRP A 91 -5.18 -1.85 -9.37
CA TRP A 91 -4.51 -2.77 -8.45
C TRP A 91 -5.49 -3.82 -7.92
N HIS A 92 -6.70 -3.42 -7.55
CA HIS A 92 -7.72 -4.32 -7.02
C HIS A 92 -8.13 -5.40 -8.04
N SER A 93 -8.16 -5.07 -9.33
CA SER A 93 -8.42 -6.03 -10.42
C SER A 93 -7.33 -7.11 -10.57
N LEU A 94 -6.18 -6.97 -9.91
CA LEU A 94 -5.11 -7.97 -9.88
C LEU A 94 -5.14 -8.84 -8.61
N VAL A 95 -6.09 -8.62 -7.70
CA VAL A 95 -6.19 -9.36 -6.43
C VAL A 95 -7.14 -10.53 -6.58
N ASP A 96 -6.63 -11.75 -6.39
CA ASP A 96 -7.42 -12.99 -6.49
C ASP A 96 -8.28 -13.27 -5.25
N ALA A 97 -7.78 -12.89 -4.07
CA ALA A 97 -8.44 -13.13 -2.79
C ALA A 97 -8.11 -12.05 -1.75
N TRP A 98 -9.06 -11.79 -0.85
CA TRP A 98 -8.92 -10.80 0.22
C TRP A 98 -8.93 -11.47 1.59
N VAL A 99 -8.01 -11.04 2.46
CA VAL A 99 -8.06 -11.30 3.90
C VAL A 99 -8.33 -9.96 4.58
N VAL A 100 -9.53 -9.80 5.16
CA VAL A 100 -9.97 -8.55 5.77
C VAL A 100 -9.99 -8.70 7.29
N LEU A 101 -9.22 -7.86 7.98
CA LEU A 101 -9.27 -7.76 9.44
C LEU A 101 -10.32 -6.72 9.83
N ALA A 102 -11.52 -7.18 10.15
CA ALA A 102 -12.59 -6.33 10.65
C ALA A 102 -12.45 -6.12 12.16
N ILE A 103 -12.80 -4.92 12.63
CA ILE A 103 -12.78 -4.53 14.04
C ILE A 103 -14.18 -4.09 14.45
N ASP A 104 -14.56 -4.37 15.69
CA ASP A 104 -15.90 -4.04 16.18
C ASP A 104 -16.07 -2.53 16.43
N ASP A 105 -15.00 -1.87 16.89
CA ASP A 105 -14.99 -0.44 17.18
C ASP A 105 -13.80 0.26 16.49
N PRO A 106 -14.05 1.20 15.55
CA PRO A 106 -12.98 1.91 14.87
C PRO A 106 -12.11 2.74 15.80
N ARG A 107 -12.57 3.04 17.02
CA ARG A 107 -11.79 3.80 18.01
C ARG A 107 -10.58 3.03 18.52
N TRP A 108 -10.55 1.70 18.42
CA TRP A 108 -9.39 0.90 18.83
C TRP A 108 -8.12 1.27 18.06
N VAL A 109 -8.25 1.79 16.83
CA VAL A 109 -7.11 2.27 16.03
C VAL A 109 -6.32 3.37 16.75
N PHE A 110 -6.99 4.23 17.53
CA PHE A 110 -6.31 5.27 18.30
C PHE A 110 -5.48 4.69 19.43
N ASP A 111 -6.03 3.73 20.18
CA ASP A 111 -5.33 3.08 21.30
C ASP A 111 -4.14 2.26 20.80
N TRP A 112 -4.31 1.48 19.73
CA TRP A 112 -3.22 0.71 19.12
C TRP A 112 -2.12 1.62 18.58
N ARG A 113 -2.48 2.74 17.95
CA ARG A 113 -1.50 3.69 17.45
C ARG A 113 -0.72 4.33 18.60
N LEU A 114 -1.39 4.68 19.70
CA LEU A 114 -0.74 5.23 20.88
C LEU A 114 0.24 4.24 21.52
N GLN A 115 -0.18 2.97 21.67
CA GLN A 115 0.67 1.90 22.19
C GLN A 115 1.92 1.70 21.33
N ALA A 116 1.77 1.71 19.99
CA ALA A 116 2.89 1.60 19.07
C ALA A 116 3.90 2.76 19.23
N GLU A 117 3.42 4.00 19.35
CA GLU A 117 4.28 5.17 19.56
C GLU A 117 5.01 5.13 20.92
N GLN A 118 4.33 4.69 21.98
CA GLN A 118 4.95 4.51 23.30
C GLN A 118 6.04 3.44 23.27
N ALA A 119 5.79 2.31 22.58
CA ALA A 119 6.76 1.23 22.43
C ALA A 119 8.00 1.68 21.62
N MET A 120 7.82 2.45 20.55
CA MET A 120 8.93 3.01 19.77
C MET A 120 9.82 3.92 20.62
N ARG A 121 9.21 4.84 21.39
CA ARG A 121 9.94 5.74 22.30
C ARG A 121 10.71 4.97 23.38
N ALA A 122 10.10 3.94 23.96
CA ALA A 122 10.75 3.10 24.97
C ALA A 122 11.96 2.33 24.38
N ALA A 123 11.91 2.00 23.10
CA ALA A 123 13.01 1.38 22.36
C ALA A 123 14.08 2.37 21.86
N GLY A 124 13.97 3.66 22.21
CA GLY A 124 14.93 4.70 21.81
C GLY A 124 14.84 5.11 20.34
N ARG A 125 13.66 4.95 19.71
CA ARG A 125 13.38 5.39 18.33
C ARG A 125 12.27 6.44 18.29
#